data_AF-A0A8T0JZC4-F1
#
_entry.id   AF-A0A8T0JZC4-F1
#
_cell.length_a   1.000
_cell.length_b   1.000
_cell.length_c   1.000
_cell.angle_alpha   90.00
_cell.angle_beta   90.00
_cell.angle_gamma   90.00
#
_symmetry.space_group_name_H-M   'P 1'
#
loop_
_entity.id
_entity.type
_entity.pdbx_description
1 polymer ?
#
loop_
_entity_poly.entity_id
_entity_poly.type
_entity_poly.pdbx_seq_one_letter_code
_entity_poly.pdbx_strand_id
1 'polypeptide(L)'
;MDPPATYISSSELRKHNTRNDAWISIHGKIYDVSSWLHRHPGGALPLLTVAGTDATDAFLAFHPPSSAAALLPAFSTGLLLSDYAVSAASSDYRKLHSKLSELNLFERKGHTTLILLSLILTLLPLCVCGVVFSDSTFVHLLSGALIGFLWIQSGWIGHDSGHYNVMLNRRFNRVAQILSGNVLAGISIAWWKWNHNAHHIACNSLDFDPDLQHLPFFVVSSKFFNSLTSQFYDRKLNFDSLARFLVSYQHWTYYPVMCFARVNLFAQSFFLLLSNRKVESRGIEVLGLLAFWVWYPLLVSFLPNWWERVLFVVVSFSVTGIQHVQFCLNHFSSKVYLGPPSGGDWFEKQTNGTLDVSCSAWMDWFHGGLQFQVEHHLFPRLPRCHLRKIAPLVKDLCKKHNLPYNCVSFWKANVLTIQTLRNAALQARDGSGPAPKNLIRTRLRYSFIEASGVVFSSELEFYFGNLPGLANLILEIVKKETTDTGHAWLRKVKFHFSMVTTTEVEDSGAVVQYFREHKCLITAIVGHSKGQIQLSFTTSKLKFFGD
;
A
#
# COMPACT_ATOMS: atom_id res chain seq x y z
N MET A 1 11.96 39.19 -36.08
CA MET A 1 10.62 38.62 -35.87
C MET A 1 10.83 37.26 -35.27
N ASP A 2 10.35 37.02 -34.05
CA ASP A 2 10.35 35.67 -33.51
C ASP A 2 9.49 34.77 -34.41
N PRO A 3 9.89 33.51 -34.65
CA PRO A 3 9.09 32.59 -35.46
C PRO A 3 7.67 32.46 -34.86
N PRO A 4 6.64 32.28 -35.70
CA PRO A 4 5.27 32.13 -35.23
C PRO A 4 5.19 30.95 -34.26
N ALA A 5 4.59 31.19 -33.08
CA ALA A 5 4.41 30.15 -32.08
C ALA A 5 3.59 29.00 -32.69
N THR A 6 4.12 27.79 -32.60
CA THR A 6 3.43 26.58 -33.06
C THR A 6 2.67 25.99 -31.89
N TYR A 7 1.40 25.63 -32.10
CA TYR A 7 0.49 25.21 -31.04
C TYR A 7 0.11 23.73 -31.16
N ILE A 8 -0.17 23.11 -30.01
CA ILE A 8 -0.67 21.74 -29.89
C ILE A 8 -1.83 21.72 -28.86
N SER A 9 -2.84 20.88 -29.07
CA SER A 9 -3.96 20.75 -28.14
C SER A 9 -3.63 19.81 -26.97
N SER A 10 -4.36 19.93 -25.86
CA SER A 10 -4.27 18.95 -24.76
C SER A 10 -4.66 17.54 -25.18
N SER A 11 -5.51 17.38 -26.21
CA SER A 11 -5.86 16.06 -26.74
C SER A 11 -4.70 15.42 -27.49
N GLU A 12 -3.89 16.22 -28.20
CA GLU A 12 -2.70 15.73 -28.87
C GLU A 12 -1.57 15.47 -27.86
N LEU A 13 -1.34 16.38 -26.90
CA LEU A 13 -0.36 16.18 -25.83
C LEU A 13 -0.56 14.84 -25.11
N ARG A 14 -1.82 14.44 -24.84
CA ARG A 14 -2.16 13.17 -24.17
C ARG A 14 -1.65 11.91 -24.88
N LYS A 15 -1.36 11.98 -26.18
CA LYS A 15 -0.79 10.85 -26.94
C LYS A 15 0.68 10.60 -26.59
N HIS A 16 1.38 11.64 -26.14
CA HIS A 16 2.80 11.61 -25.77
C HIS A 16 2.99 11.21 -24.30
N ASN A 17 2.54 10.00 -23.94
CA ASN A 17 2.53 9.50 -22.56
C ASN A 17 3.29 8.17 -22.37
N THR A 18 4.18 7.81 -23.30
CA THR A 18 4.91 6.53 -23.29
C THR A 18 6.39 6.71 -22.99
N ARG A 19 7.09 5.62 -22.69
CA ARG A 19 8.54 5.67 -22.34
C ARG A 19 9.45 6.23 -23.43
N ASN A 20 9.07 6.08 -24.69
CA ASN A 20 9.86 6.56 -25.82
C ASN A 20 9.30 7.85 -26.41
N ASP A 21 8.17 8.33 -25.88
CA ASP A 21 7.45 9.52 -26.34
C ASP A 21 6.67 10.10 -25.15
N ALA A 22 7.40 10.80 -24.28
CA ALA A 22 6.90 11.38 -23.03
C ALA A 22 7.05 12.90 -23.07
N TRP A 23 5.95 13.61 -23.32
CA TRP A 23 5.93 15.07 -23.29
C TRP A 23 5.16 15.57 -22.08
N ILE A 24 5.54 16.75 -21.57
CA ILE A 24 4.83 17.43 -20.48
C ILE A 24 4.63 18.90 -20.81
N SER A 25 3.55 19.48 -20.30
CA SER A 25 3.38 20.94 -20.30
C SER A 25 3.80 21.53 -18.94
N ILE A 26 4.58 22.62 -18.99
CA ILE A 26 4.90 23.46 -17.82
C ILE A 26 4.64 24.92 -18.22
N HIS A 27 3.69 25.56 -17.53
CA HIS A 27 3.20 26.90 -17.86
C HIS A 27 2.73 27.04 -19.31
N GLY A 28 2.09 26.01 -19.85
CA GLY A 28 1.60 25.97 -21.23
C GLY A 28 2.70 25.78 -22.29
N LYS A 29 3.97 25.64 -21.90
CA LYS A 29 5.09 25.31 -22.80
C LYS A 29 5.33 23.81 -22.79
N ILE A 30 5.60 23.24 -23.97
CA ILE A 30 5.74 21.79 -24.14
C ILE A 30 7.21 21.38 -24.15
N TYR A 31 7.51 20.35 -23.36
CA TYR A 31 8.85 19.78 -23.23
C TYR A 31 8.82 18.29 -23.54
N ASP A 32 9.73 17.85 -24.41
CA ASP A 32 9.99 16.42 -24.66
C ASP A 32 11.02 15.92 -23.66
N VAL A 33 10.56 15.11 -22.70
CA VAL A 33 11.38 14.58 -21.61
C VAL A 33 11.71 13.10 -21.80
N SER A 34 11.45 12.53 -22.97
CA SER A 34 11.68 11.10 -23.28
C SER A 34 13.11 10.66 -22.96
N SER A 35 14.09 11.44 -23.40
CA SER A 35 15.52 11.18 -23.15
C SER A 35 15.96 11.39 -21.70
N TRP A 36 15.16 12.12 -20.91
CA TRP A 36 15.46 12.46 -19.52
C TRP A 36 14.95 11.40 -18.52
N LEU A 37 13.96 10.59 -18.89
CA LEU A 37 13.31 9.61 -18.03
C LEU A 37 14.29 8.76 -17.20
N HIS A 38 15.36 8.25 -17.83
CA HIS A 38 16.34 7.35 -17.17
C HIS A 38 17.38 8.08 -16.33
N ARG A 39 17.44 9.41 -16.43
CA ARG A 39 18.39 10.27 -15.73
C ARG A 39 17.72 11.14 -14.67
N HIS A 40 16.39 11.23 -14.69
CA HIS A 40 15.62 11.98 -13.71
C HIS A 40 15.91 11.49 -12.27
N PRO A 41 16.37 12.37 -11.36
CA PRO A 41 16.73 11.97 -9.99
C PRO A 41 15.59 11.39 -9.15
N GLY A 42 14.33 11.72 -9.48
CA GLY A 42 13.15 11.14 -8.85
C GLY A 42 12.77 9.76 -9.41
N GLY A 43 13.45 9.30 -10.47
CA GLY A 43 13.10 8.09 -11.21
C GLY A 43 12.19 8.36 -12.41
N ALA A 44 12.10 7.37 -13.30
CA ALA A 44 11.34 7.48 -14.55
C ALA A 44 9.83 7.50 -14.34
N LEU A 45 9.32 6.70 -13.39
CA LEU A 45 7.88 6.52 -13.21
C LEU A 45 7.17 7.82 -12.77
N PRO A 46 7.65 8.60 -11.77
CA PRO A 46 7.05 9.89 -11.44
C PRO A 46 6.83 10.81 -12.66
N LEU A 47 7.77 10.81 -13.61
CA LEU A 47 7.66 11.62 -14.82
C LEU A 47 6.69 11.02 -15.84
N LEU A 48 6.70 9.69 -16.02
CA LEU A 48 5.73 8.97 -16.86
C LEU A 48 4.29 9.13 -16.36
N THR A 49 4.08 9.13 -15.05
CA THR A 49 2.76 9.27 -14.43
C THR A 49 2.08 10.60 -14.78
N VAL A 50 2.86 11.65 -15.07
CA VAL A 50 2.37 12.96 -15.50
C VAL A 50 2.62 13.26 -16.99
N ALA A 51 3.18 12.31 -17.74
CA ALA A 51 3.40 12.45 -19.17
C ALA A 51 2.05 12.58 -19.91
N GLY A 52 2.03 13.40 -20.94
CA GLY A 52 0.82 13.77 -21.68
C GLY A 52 -0.12 14.73 -20.94
N THR A 53 0.34 15.42 -19.89
CA THR A 53 -0.48 16.36 -19.10
C THR A 53 0.22 17.69 -18.82
N ASP A 54 -0.54 18.69 -18.34
CA ASP A 54 0.06 19.87 -17.70
C ASP A 54 0.53 19.51 -16.29
N ALA A 55 1.85 19.45 -16.14
CA ALA A 55 2.52 19.05 -14.91
C ALA A 55 3.00 20.26 -14.09
N THR A 56 2.50 21.48 -14.37
CA THR A 56 3.03 22.72 -13.80
C THR A 56 3.05 22.71 -12.27
N ASP A 57 1.94 22.33 -11.63
CA ASP A 57 1.82 22.40 -10.18
C ASP A 57 2.68 21.35 -9.48
N ALA A 58 2.68 20.12 -10.01
CA ALA A 58 3.58 19.07 -9.55
C ALA A 58 5.05 19.49 -9.73
N PHE A 59 5.38 20.10 -10.87
CA PHE A 59 6.73 20.59 -11.14
C PHE A 59 7.16 21.63 -10.10
N LEU A 60 6.31 22.61 -9.80
CA LEU A 60 6.57 23.64 -8.78
C LEU A 60 6.77 23.04 -7.38
N ALA A 61 5.94 22.06 -7.00
CA ALA A 61 6.03 21.40 -5.70
C ALA A 61 7.41 20.76 -5.45
N PHE A 62 7.99 20.12 -6.48
CA PHE A 62 9.22 19.32 -6.35
C PHE A 62 10.49 20.01 -6.82
N HIS A 63 10.43 21.07 -7.65
CA HIS A 63 11.63 21.60 -8.31
C HIS A 63 11.95 23.04 -7.91
N PRO A 64 13.19 23.33 -7.47
CA PRO A 64 13.62 24.70 -7.24
C PRO A 64 13.59 25.49 -8.56
N PRO A 65 13.21 26.78 -8.54
CA PRO A 65 13.26 27.64 -9.72
C PRO A 65 14.64 27.62 -10.40
N SER A 66 15.72 27.55 -9.62
CA SER A 66 17.09 27.46 -10.13
C SER A 66 17.39 26.17 -10.91
N SER A 67 16.79 25.03 -10.52
CA SER A 67 16.98 23.77 -11.24
C SER A 67 16.16 23.74 -12.52
N ALA A 68 14.97 24.32 -12.49
CA ALA A 68 14.12 24.50 -13.66
C ALA A 68 14.81 25.34 -14.74
N ALA A 69 15.32 26.52 -14.36
CA ALA A 69 16.01 27.43 -15.27
C ALA A 69 17.26 26.81 -15.93
N ALA A 70 17.97 25.94 -15.21
CA ALA A 70 19.19 25.32 -15.70
C ALA A 70 18.96 24.12 -16.65
N LEU A 71 17.86 23.38 -16.49
CA LEU A 71 17.65 22.10 -17.20
C LEU A 71 16.51 22.13 -18.22
N LEU A 72 15.41 22.85 -17.96
CA LEU A 72 14.23 22.84 -18.83
C LEU A 72 14.50 23.31 -20.27
N PRO A 73 15.32 24.34 -20.54
CA PRO A 73 15.53 24.82 -21.91
C PRO A 73 16.03 23.74 -22.88
N ALA A 74 16.80 22.75 -22.39
CA ALA A 74 17.34 21.67 -23.21
C ALA A 74 16.28 20.69 -23.73
N PHE A 75 15.07 20.70 -23.15
CA PHE A 75 13.96 19.81 -23.50
C PHE A 75 12.81 20.55 -24.22
N SER A 76 12.96 21.85 -24.46
CA SER A 76 11.90 22.67 -25.06
C SER A 76 11.67 22.26 -26.51
N THR A 77 10.41 21.98 -26.85
CA THR A 77 9.99 21.69 -28.24
C THR A 77 9.73 22.97 -29.05
N GLY A 78 9.57 24.11 -28.36
CA GLY A 78 9.08 25.35 -28.97
C GLY A 78 7.55 25.41 -29.14
N LEU A 79 6.83 24.32 -28.82
CA LEU A 79 5.38 24.25 -28.90
C LEU A 79 4.70 24.84 -27.66
N LEU A 80 3.52 25.43 -27.88
CA LEU A 80 2.64 25.93 -26.82
C LEU A 80 1.31 25.18 -26.82
N LEU A 81 0.71 25.04 -25.65
CA LEU A 81 -0.60 24.42 -25.49
C LEU A 81 -1.70 25.42 -25.92
N SER A 82 -2.51 25.07 -26.92
CA SER A 82 -3.54 25.99 -27.48
C SER A 82 -4.69 26.27 -26.51
N ASP A 83 -5.01 25.29 -25.67
CA ASP A 83 -6.12 25.28 -24.72
C ASP A 83 -5.60 25.35 -23.28
N TYR A 84 -4.47 26.04 -23.08
CA TYR A 84 -3.91 26.24 -21.75
C TYR A 84 -4.86 27.03 -20.87
N ALA A 85 -5.32 26.40 -19.79
CA ALA A 85 -6.16 27.01 -18.78
C ALA A 85 -5.58 26.71 -17.40
N VAL A 86 -5.67 27.71 -16.51
CA VAL A 86 -5.31 27.56 -15.10
C VAL A 86 -6.59 27.71 -14.30
N SER A 87 -6.96 26.67 -13.55
CA SER A 87 -8.12 26.74 -12.68
C SER A 87 -7.92 27.77 -11.56
N ALA A 88 -9.02 28.16 -10.91
CA ALA A 88 -8.95 29.04 -9.74
C ALA A 88 -8.14 28.42 -8.60
N ALA A 89 -8.27 27.09 -8.37
CA ALA A 89 -7.55 26.37 -7.34
C ALA A 89 -6.05 26.32 -7.62
N SER A 90 -5.65 25.96 -8.85
CA SER A 90 -4.25 25.95 -9.29
C SER A 90 -3.63 27.36 -9.24
N SER A 91 -4.38 28.39 -9.62
CA SER A 91 -3.94 29.79 -9.53
C SER A 91 -3.63 30.20 -8.09
N ASP A 92 -4.52 29.89 -7.14
CA ASP A 92 -4.31 30.25 -5.73
C ASP A 92 -3.26 29.39 -5.05
N TYR A 93 -3.14 28.11 -5.41
CA TYR A 93 -2.03 27.25 -4.99
C TYR A 93 -0.68 27.86 -5.39
N ARG A 94 -0.54 28.29 -6.65
CA ARG A 94 0.67 28.96 -7.15
C ARG A 94 0.95 30.27 -6.42
N LYS A 95 -0.08 31.08 -6.13
CA LYS A 95 0.07 32.31 -5.33
C LYS A 95 0.56 32.00 -3.92
N LEU A 96 0.01 30.97 -3.27
CA LEU A 96 0.49 30.55 -1.96
C LEU A 96 1.95 30.09 -2.04
N HIS A 97 2.30 29.26 -3.01
CA HIS A 97 3.68 28.83 -3.24
C HIS A 97 4.65 30.03 -3.39
N SER A 98 4.27 31.03 -4.20
CA SER A 98 5.06 32.26 -4.35
C SER A 98 5.18 33.03 -3.03
N LYS A 99 4.08 33.20 -2.29
CA LYS A 99 4.09 33.86 -0.97
C LYS A 99 4.98 33.13 0.04
N LEU A 100 4.97 31.80 0.07
CA LEU A 100 5.86 31.01 0.94
C LEU A 100 7.34 31.19 0.54
N SER A 101 7.60 31.37 -0.76
CA SER A 101 8.94 31.65 -1.28
C SER A 101 9.42 33.06 -0.92
N GLU A 102 8.57 34.08 -1.05
CA GLU A 102 8.85 35.47 -0.63
C GLU A 102 9.13 35.58 0.88
N LEU A 103 8.47 34.74 1.68
CA LEU A 103 8.71 34.63 3.12
C LEU A 103 9.95 33.78 3.48
N ASN A 104 10.73 33.33 2.49
CA ASN A 104 11.93 32.52 2.67
C ASN A 104 11.68 31.22 3.47
N LEU A 105 10.47 30.66 3.39
CA LEU A 105 10.12 29.47 4.17
C LEU A 105 10.68 28.18 3.56
N PHE A 106 11.00 28.18 2.26
CA PHE A 106 11.72 27.07 1.60
C PHE A 106 13.24 27.09 1.84
N GLU A 107 13.76 28.10 2.55
CA GLU A 107 15.18 28.14 2.89
C GLU A 107 15.58 27.02 3.84
N ARG A 108 16.83 26.59 3.71
CA ARG A 108 17.37 25.43 4.41
C ARG A 108 17.45 25.69 5.91
N LYS A 109 17.02 24.74 6.72
CA LYS A 109 17.09 24.78 8.19
C LYS A 109 18.13 23.81 8.71
N GLY A 110 19.40 24.00 8.31
CA GLY A 110 20.49 23.09 8.66
C GLY A 110 20.69 22.91 10.16
N HIS A 111 20.40 23.94 10.96
CA HIS A 111 20.44 23.85 12.43
C HIS A 111 19.47 22.79 12.97
N THR A 112 18.27 22.63 12.38
CA THR A 112 17.32 21.59 12.81
C THR A 112 17.90 20.20 12.58
N THR A 113 18.51 19.96 11.42
CA THR A 113 19.18 18.69 11.14
C THR A 113 20.35 18.46 12.09
N LEU A 114 21.15 19.48 12.39
CA LEU A 114 22.25 19.37 13.35
C LEU A 114 21.76 19.06 14.76
N ILE A 115 20.69 19.70 15.24
CA ILE A 115 20.09 19.40 16.55
C ILE A 115 19.67 17.92 16.62
N LEU A 116 19.02 17.40 15.58
CA LEU A 116 18.59 16.00 15.54
C LEU A 116 19.76 15.02 15.43
N LEU A 117 20.80 15.35 14.66
CA LEU A 117 22.04 14.58 14.64
C LEU A 117 22.72 14.57 16.01
N SER A 118 22.76 15.70 16.72
CA SER A 118 23.29 15.77 18.08
C SER A 118 22.48 14.92 19.05
N LEU A 119 21.15 14.89 18.94
CA LEU A 119 20.30 14.00 19.72
C LEU A 119 20.58 12.51 19.42
N ILE A 120 20.80 12.16 18.15
CA ILE A 120 21.20 10.80 17.78
C ILE A 120 22.58 10.45 18.37
N LEU A 121 23.52 11.40 18.33
CA LEU A 121 24.86 11.26 18.91
C LEU A 121 24.87 11.15 20.44
N THR A 122 23.81 11.55 21.13
CA THR A 122 23.65 11.29 22.57
C THR A 122 22.91 9.99 22.85
N LEU A 123 21.87 9.66 22.07
CA LEU A 123 21.11 8.42 22.25
C LEU A 123 21.96 7.17 21.98
N LEU A 124 22.77 7.16 20.91
CA LEU A 124 23.53 5.97 20.52
C LEU A 124 24.56 5.54 21.59
N PRO A 125 25.44 6.43 22.10
CA PRO A 125 26.37 6.05 23.16
C PRO A 125 25.66 5.64 24.45
N LEU A 126 24.53 6.29 24.80
CA LEU A 126 23.74 5.91 25.97
C LEU A 126 23.22 4.47 25.86
N CYS A 127 22.72 4.07 24.67
CA CYS A 127 22.31 2.69 24.40
C CYS A 127 23.49 1.72 24.51
N VAL A 128 24.64 2.06 23.91
CA VAL A 128 25.85 1.23 23.95
C VAL A 128 26.30 1.05 25.40
N CYS A 129 26.35 2.12 26.19
CA CYS A 129 26.70 2.04 27.60
C CYS A 129 25.72 1.18 28.40
N GLY A 130 24.41 1.32 28.15
CA GLY A 130 23.39 0.51 28.81
C GLY A 130 23.49 -0.98 28.49
N VAL A 131 23.89 -1.34 27.26
CA VAL A 131 24.08 -2.73 26.83
C VAL A 131 25.41 -3.33 27.30
N VAL A 132 26.49 -2.54 27.33
CA VAL A 132 27.85 -3.04 27.62
C VAL A 132 28.18 -3.03 29.12
N PHE A 133 27.67 -2.06 29.86
CA PHE A 133 28.04 -1.84 31.27
C PHE A 133 26.94 -2.16 32.28
N SER A 134 25.82 -2.75 31.85
CA SER A 134 24.76 -3.20 32.75
C SER A 134 24.49 -4.68 32.57
N ASP A 135 24.14 -5.35 33.65
CA ASP A 135 23.60 -6.72 33.63
C ASP A 135 22.06 -6.73 33.76
N SER A 136 21.44 -5.55 33.88
CA SER A 136 20.00 -5.44 34.12
C SER A 136 19.22 -5.59 32.82
N THR A 137 18.40 -6.64 32.74
CA THR A 137 17.47 -6.85 31.63
C THR A 137 16.58 -5.63 31.37
N PHE A 138 16.14 -4.92 32.43
CA PHE A 138 15.35 -3.70 32.26
C PHE A 138 16.14 -2.60 31.53
N VAL A 139 17.41 -2.41 31.87
CA VAL A 139 18.30 -1.44 31.20
C VAL A 139 18.53 -1.83 29.74
N HIS A 140 18.65 -3.13 29.44
CA HIS A 140 18.74 -3.62 28.07
C HIS A 140 17.47 -3.33 27.27
N LEU A 141 16.29 -3.62 27.81
CA LEU A 141 15.03 -3.32 27.13
C LEU A 141 14.83 -1.80 26.94
N LEU A 142 15.21 -0.98 27.93
CA LEU A 142 15.20 0.47 27.79
C LEU A 142 16.15 0.94 26.68
N SER A 143 17.36 0.37 26.62
CA SER A 143 18.33 0.64 25.55
C SER A 143 17.77 0.24 24.17
N GLY A 144 17.05 -0.89 24.10
CA GLY A 144 16.33 -1.31 22.90
C GLY A 144 15.28 -0.29 22.48
N ALA A 145 14.51 0.26 23.42
CA ALA A 145 13.53 1.31 23.15
C ALA A 145 14.20 2.61 22.67
N LEU A 146 15.34 3.00 23.26
CA LEU A 146 16.11 4.16 22.83
C LEU A 146 16.66 4.00 21.40
N ILE A 147 17.11 2.80 21.00
CA ILE A 147 17.43 2.50 19.59
C ILE A 147 16.21 2.71 18.69
N GLY A 148 15.02 2.32 19.15
CA GLY A 148 13.79 2.55 18.40
C GLY A 148 13.50 4.03 18.17
N PHE A 149 13.66 4.88 19.19
CA PHE A 149 13.54 6.33 19.06
C PHE A 149 14.64 6.95 18.20
N LEU A 150 15.87 6.46 18.32
CA LEU A 150 16.97 6.86 17.46
C LEU A 150 16.62 6.64 15.99
N TRP A 151 16.06 5.48 15.63
CA TRP A 151 15.64 5.20 14.26
C TRP A 151 14.50 6.08 13.77
N ILE A 152 13.55 6.46 14.65
CA ILE A 152 12.50 7.43 14.31
C ILE A 152 13.14 8.77 13.92
N GLN A 153 14.01 9.31 14.77
CA GLN A 153 14.68 10.59 14.52
C GLN A 153 15.61 10.54 13.30
N SER A 154 16.27 9.40 13.08
CA SER A 154 17.08 9.16 11.89
C SER A 154 16.22 9.13 10.61
N GLY A 155 15.07 8.44 10.67
CA GLY A 155 14.11 8.39 9.57
C GLY A 155 13.58 9.77 9.19
N TRP A 156 13.33 10.64 10.17
CA TRP A 156 12.96 12.05 9.98
C TRP A 156 14.01 12.87 9.22
N ILE A 157 15.29 12.68 9.51
CA ILE A 157 16.37 13.32 8.74
C ILE A 157 16.43 12.74 7.32
N GLY A 158 16.33 11.40 7.19
CA GLY A 158 16.30 10.70 5.90
C GLY A 158 15.18 11.21 5.00
N HIS A 159 13.96 11.31 5.54
CA HIS A 159 12.78 11.83 4.88
C HIS A 159 13.00 13.24 4.31
N ASP A 160 13.34 14.20 5.18
CA ASP A 160 13.48 15.61 4.79
C ASP A 160 14.61 15.80 3.79
N SER A 161 15.76 15.15 4.05
CA SER A 161 16.93 15.24 3.17
C SER A 161 16.71 14.58 1.81
N GLY A 162 15.74 13.66 1.71
CA GLY A 162 15.32 13.03 0.46
C GLY A 162 14.44 13.93 -0.42
N HIS A 163 13.70 14.86 0.18
CA HIS A 163 12.86 15.85 -0.52
C HIS A 163 13.59 17.13 -0.90
N TYR A 164 14.45 17.63 -0.02
CA TYR A 164 15.20 18.87 -0.24
C TYR A 164 16.59 18.84 0.40
N ASN A 165 17.41 19.84 0.10
CA ASN A 165 18.72 19.96 0.72
C ASN A 165 18.58 20.53 2.13
N VAL A 166 18.62 19.68 3.15
CA VAL A 166 18.56 20.10 4.56
C VAL A 166 19.90 20.70 5.03
N MET A 167 21.01 20.28 4.42
CA MET A 167 22.37 20.74 4.75
C MET A 167 22.86 21.91 3.87
N LEU A 168 24.01 22.48 4.24
CA LEU A 168 24.64 23.63 3.59
C LEU A 168 24.92 23.44 2.09
N ASN A 169 25.21 22.22 1.65
CA ASN A 169 25.40 21.91 0.23
C ASN A 169 25.01 20.46 -0.09
N ARG A 170 24.97 20.12 -1.38
CA ARG A 170 24.57 18.79 -1.87
C ARG A 170 25.45 17.65 -1.34
N ARG A 171 26.76 17.90 -1.15
CA ARG A 171 27.70 16.89 -0.64
C ARG A 171 27.40 16.55 0.82
N PHE A 172 27.26 17.55 1.69
CA PHE A 172 26.87 17.32 3.08
C PHE A 172 25.46 16.77 3.20
N ASN A 173 24.53 17.16 2.31
CA ASN A 173 23.19 16.57 2.27
C ASN A 173 23.27 15.07 1.96
N ARG A 174 24.13 14.68 1.01
CA ARG A 174 24.36 13.26 0.68
C ARG A 174 24.98 12.49 1.86
N VAL A 175 25.89 13.10 2.61
CA VAL A 175 26.42 12.49 3.85
C VAL A 175 25.30 12.31 4.87
N ALA A 176 24.47 13.32 5.12
CA ALA A 176 23.35 13.23 6.05
C ALA A 176 22.37 12.12 5.64
N GLN A 177 22.03 12.02 4.35
CA GLN A 177 21.20 10.97 3.76
C GLN A 177 21.74 9.56 4.02
N ILE A 178 23.03 9.33 3.72
CA ILE A 178 23.66 8.00 3.88
C ILE A 178 23.79 7.66 5.36
N LEU A 179 24.17 8.62 6.20
CA LEU A 179 24.27 8.41 7.63
C LEU A 179 22.90 8.07 8.24
N SER A 180 21.87 8.86 7.94
CA SER A 180 20.56 8.71 8.57
C SER A 180 19.75 7.54 8.02
N GLY A 181 19.73 7.34 6.70
CA GLY A 181 19.04 6.24 6.06
C GLY A 181 19.80 4.92 6.20
N ASN A 182 21.02 4.88 5.66
CA ASN A 182 21.71 3.62 5.46
C ASN A 182 22.43 3.16 6.73
N VAL A 183 23.31 3.98 7.30
CA VAL A 183 24.20 3.58 8.41
C VAL A 183 23.42 3.41 9.71
N LEU A 184 22.59 4.39 10.07
CA LEU A 184 21.87 4.36 11.34
C LEU A 184 20.56 3.59 11.25
N ALA A 185 19.80 3.77 10.18
CA ALA A 185 18.49 3.13 10.03
C ALA A 185 18.55 1.79 9.27
N GLY A 186 19.58 1.47 8.51
CA GLY A 186 19.61 0.22 7.72
C GLY A 186 18.66 0.22 6.52
N ILE A 187 18.21 1.40 6.07
CA ILE A 187 17.29 1.57 4.94
C ILE A 187 18.02 2.34 3.84
N SER A 188 18.02 1.84 2.60
CA SER A 188 18.64 2.55 1.49
C SER A 188 17.87 3.85 1.22
N ILE A 189 18.54 4.99 1.36
CA ILE A 189 17.93 6.28 1.03
C ILE A 189 17.62 6.38 -0.47
N ALA A 190 18.35 5.67 -1.34
CA ALA A 190 17.98 5.55 -2.75
C ALA A 190 16.66 4.80 -2.95
N TRP A 191 16.44 3.70 -2.21
CA TRP A 191 15.15 2.99 -2.25
C TRP A 191 14.03 3.88 -1.73
N TRP A 192 14.24 4.51 -0.58
CA TRP A 192 13.26 5.39 0.01
C TRP A 192 12.85 6.52 -0.95
N LYS A 193 13.82 7.21 -1.58
CA LYS A 193 13.54 8.27 -2.56
C LYS A 193 12.80 7.75 -3.78
N TRP A 194 13.17 6.57 -4.29
CA TRP A 194 12.51 5.98 -5.45
C TRP A 194 11.05 5.64 -5.15
N ASN A 195 10.80 5.02 -4.00
CA ASN A 195 9.46 4.63 -3.53
C ASN A 195 8.60 5.86 -3.19
N HIS A 196 9.08 6.70 -2.28
CA HIS A 196 8.30 7.77 -1.71
C HIS A 196 7.99 8.89 -2.71
N ASN A 197 8.90 9.20 -3.64
CA ASN A 197 8.58 10.18 -4.69
C ASN A 197 7.50 9.67 -5.67
N ALA A 198 7.41 8.36 -5.89
CA ALA A 198 6.31 7.79 -6.68
C ALA A 198 4.98 7.90 -5.93
N HIS A 199 4.98 7.60 -4.63
CA HIS A 199 3.84 7.83 -3.75
C HIS A 199 3.33 9.27 -3.81
N HIS A 200 4.21 10.27 -3.71
CA HIS A 200 3.83 11.68 -3.79
C HIS A 200 3.12 12.07 -5.10
N ILE A 201 3.60 11.57 -6.24
CA ILE A 201 2.99 11.86 -7.54
C ILE A 201 1.66 11.13 -7.69
N ALA A 202 1.59 9.87 -7.25
CA ALA A 202 0.44 9.00 -7.46
C ALA A 202 -0.33 8.66 -6.18
N CYS A 203 -0.37 9.59 -5.23
CA CYS A 203 -0.86 9.36 -3.87
C CYS A 203 -2.21 8.64 -3.90
N ASN A 204 -2.30 7.53 -3.18
CA ASN A 204 -3.48 6.69 -3.03
C ASN A 204 -4.02 6.00 -4.31
N SER A 205 -3.23 5.95 -5.39
CA SER A 205 -3.50 5.07 -6.53
C SER A 205 -3.12 3.63 -6.19
N LEU A 206 -4.06 2.69 -6.25
CA LEU A 206 -3.80 1.30 -5.80
C LEU A 206 -2.74 0.58 -6.66
N ASP A 207 -2.58 0.96 -7.92
CA ASP A 207 -1.66 0.36 -8.89
C ASP A 207 -0.38 1.18 -9.14
N PHE A 208 -0.37 2.48 -8.85
CA PHE A 208 0.83 3.34 -8.98
C PHE A 208 1.51 3.68 -7.66
N ASP A 209 0.79 3.70 -6.54
CA ASP A 209 1.32 4.06 -5.23
C ASP A 209 1.89 2.83 -4.50
N PRO A 210 3.22 2.73 -4.34
CA PRO A 210 3.79 1.59 -3.62
C PRO A 210 3.44 1.56 -2.13
N ASP A 211 3.03 2.69 -1.54
CA ASP A 211 2.70 2.80 -0.11
C ASP A 211 1.30 2.23 0.22
N LEU A 212 0.58 1.67 -0.77
CA LEU A 212 -0.65 0.89 -0.57
C LEU A 212 -0.50 -0.59 -0.96
N GLN A 213 0.67 -1.01 -1.45
CA GLN A 213 0.87 -2.31 -2.09
C GLN A 213 1.50 -3.34 -1.14
N HIS A 214 0.82 -3.60 -0.02
CA HIS A 214 1.32 -4.39 1.11
C HIS A 214 0.84 -5.83 1.16
N LEU A 215 0.41 -6.39 0.02
CA LEU A 215 0.10 -7.81 -0.06
C LEU A 215 1.33 -8.67 0.32
N PRO A 216 1.12 -9.78 1.06
CA PRO A 216 -0.17 -10.39 1.38
C PRO A 216 -0.81 -9.90 2.70
N PHE A 217 -0.21 -8.94 3.42
CA PHE A 217 -0.63 -8.60 4.78
C PHE A 217 -1.76 -7.58 4.86
N PHE A 218 -1.68 -6.51 4.07
CA PHE A 218 -2.66 -5.43 4.11
C PHE A 218 -3.23 -5.08 2.75
N VAL A 219 -4.53 -4.80 2.74
CA VAL A 219 -5.23 -4.11 1.65
C VAL A 219 -6.22 -3.12 2.23
N VAL A 220 -6.27 -1.93 1.62
CA VAL A 220 -7.19 -0.85 2.00
C VAL A 220 -8.48 -0.84 1.18
N SER A 221 -8.59 -1.71 0.18
CA SER A 221 -9.73 -1.78 -0.74
C SER A 221 -9.93 -3.19 -1.30
N SER A 222 -11.18 -3.60 -1.48
CA SER A 222 -11.55 -4.85 -2.15
C SER A 222 -11.19 -4.90 -3.63
N LYS A 223 -10.82 -3.77 -4.24
CA LYS A 223 -10.28 -3.74 -5.60
C LYS A 223 -9.03 -4.63 -5.78
N PHE A 224 -8.27 -4.87 -4.71
CA PHE A 224 -7.14 -5.82 -4.73
C PHE A 224 -7.58 -7.28 -4.95
N PHE A 225 -8.83 -7.65 -4.68
CA PHE A 225 -9.28 -9.05 -4.69
C PHE A 225 -9.28 -9.68 -6.09
N ASN A 226 -9.28 -8.86 -7.13
CA ASN A 226 -9.17 -9.31 -8.52
C ASN A 226 -7.72 -9.44 -8.99
N SER A 227 -6.75 -9.29 -8.06
CA SER A 227 -5.34 -9.01 -8.36
C SER A 227 -5.17 -7.69 -9.12
N LEU A 228 -4.04 -7.03 -8.94
CA LEU A 228 -3.73 -5.77 -9.62
C LEU A 228 -2.31 -5.82 -10.19
N THR A 229 -2.06 -5.16 -11.31
CA THR A 229 -0.69 -4.98 -11.81
C THR A 229 -0.12 -3.70 -11.20
N SER A 230 0.94 -3.85 -10.40
CA SER A 230 1.69 -2.70 -9.90
C SER A 230 2.49 -2.07 -11.04
N GLN A 231 2.16 -0.84 -11.39
CA GLN A 231 2.92 -0.02 -12.36
C GLN A 231 4.25 0.45 -11.76
N PHE A 232 4.35 0.50 -10.42
CA PHE A 232 5.58 0.83 -9.71
C PHE A 232 6.62 -0.29 -9.75
N TYR A 233 6.22 -1.48 -9.30
CA TYR A 233 7.10 -2.65 -9.23
C TYR A 233 7.20 -3.40 -10.57
N ASP A 234 6.34 -3.07 -11.54
CA ASP A 234 6.21 -3.78 -12.82
C ASP A 234 5.94 -5.27 -12.61
N ARG A 235 4.99 -5.58 -11.73
CA ARG A 235 4.63 -6.96 -11.37
C ARG A 235 3.17 -7.09 -10.98
N LYS A 236 2.62 -8.29 -11.16
CA LYS A 236 1.28 -8.63 -10.67
C LYS A 236 1.28 -8.83 -9.16
N LEU A 237 0.41 -8.11 -8.48
CA LEU A 237 0.06 -8.25 -7.07
C LEU A 237 -1.06 -9.29 -6.98
N ASN A 238 -0.70 -10.55 -6.80
CA ASN A 238 -1.65 -11.65 -6.76
C ASN A 238 -2.41 -11.67 -5.44
N PHE A 239 -3.74 -11.73 -5.51
CA PHE A 239 -4.60 -11.97 -4.36
C PHE A 239 -4.95 -13.46 -4.29
N ASP A 240 -4.00 -14.25 -3.82
CA ASP A 240 -4.13 -15.70 -3.68
C ASP A 240 -4.77 -16.12 -2.34
N SER A 241 -4.84 -17.43 -2.07
CA SER A 241 -5.44 -17.95 -0.84
C SER A 241 -4.68 -17.53 0.43
N LEU A 242 -3.36 -17.37 0.36
CA LEU A 242 -2.56 -16.90 1.49
C LEU A 242 -2.85 -15.42 1.78
N ALA A 243 -2.86 -14.59 0.73
CA ALA A 243 -3.29 -13.20 0.82
C ALA A 243 -4.69 -13.07 1.40
N ARG A 244 -5.66 -13.85 0.89
CA ARG A 244 -7.03 -13.85 1.40
C ARG A 244 -7.08 -14.23 2.88
N PHE A 245 -6.34 -15.25 3.30
CA PHE A 245 -6.26 -15.66 4.70
C PHE A 245 -5.71 -14.53 5.58
N LEU A 246 -4.53 -13.98 5.25
CA LEU A 246 -3.91 -12.91 6.05
C LEU A 246 -4.75 -11.63 6.08
N VAL A 247 -5.27 -11.20 4.92
CA VAL A 247 -6.17 -10.05 4.81
C VAL A 247 -7.46 -10.25 5.61
N SER A 248 -7.98 -11.48 5.72
CA SER A 248 -9.15 -11.75 6.55
C SER A 248 -8.92 -11.43 8.03
N TYR A 249 -7.69 -11.35 8.51
CA TYR A 249 -7.38 -11.02 9.91
C TYR A 249 -6.62 -9.69 10.07
N GLN A 250 -6.42 -8.93 9.00
CA GLN A 250 -5.52 -7.78 8.98
C GLN A 250 -5.81 -6.71 10.05
N HIS A 251 -7.07 -6.52 10.43
CA HIS A 251 -7.46 -5.55 11.47
C HIS A 251 -7.06 -5.98 12.89
N TRP A 252 -6.90 -7.28 13.14
CA TRP A 252 -6.36 -7.80 14.40
C TRP A 252 -4.83 -7.83 14.36
N THR A 253 -4.25 -8.14 13.21
CA THR A 253 -2.79 -8.25 13.05
C THR A 253 -2.11 -6.92 12.75
N TYR A 254 -2.86 -5.82 12.59
CA TYR A 254 -2.32 -4.51 12.20
C TYR A 254 -1.14 -4.06 13.07
N TYR A 255 -1.35 -3.86 14.38
CA TYR A 255 -0.29 -3.40 15.27
C TYR A 255 0.86 -4.42 15.41
N PRO A 256 0.61 -5.74 15.59
CA PRO A 256 1.68 -6.72 15.59
C PRO A 256 2.56 -6.69 14.34
N VAL A 257 1.97 -6.55 13.15
CA VAL A 257 2.75 -6.44 11.90
C VAL A 257 3.48 -5.11 11.82
N MET A 258 2.90 -4.00 12.31
CA MET A 258 3.59 -2.69 12.35
C MET A 258 4.86 -2.70 13.21
N CYS A 259 4.90 -3.51 14.27
CA CYS A 259 6.13 -3.73 15.03
C CYS A 259 7.26 -4.28 14.14
N PHE A 260 6.96 -5.14 13.17
CA PHE A 260 7.96 -5.77 12.30
C PHE A 260 8.00 -5.22 10.86
N ALA A 261 7.20 -4.19 10.54
CA ALA A 261 7.11 -3.63 9.19
C ALA A 261 8.46 -3.14 8.64
N ARG A 262 9.41 -2.80 9.52
CA ARG A 262 10.79 -2.46 9.16
C ARG A 262 11.52 -3.56 8.38
N VAL A 263 11.19 -4.83 8.62
CA VAL A 263 11.78 -5.96 7.89
C VAL A 263 11.50 -5.83 6.39
N ASN A 264 10.30 -5.39 6.01
CA ASN A 264 9.98 -5.10 4.62
C ASN A 264 10.85 -3.96 4.08
N LEU A 265 11.07 -2.88 4.83
CA LEU A 265 11.93 -1.77 4.41
C LEU A 265 13.39 -2.20 4.18
N PHE A 266 13.91 -3.12 5.01
CA PHE A 266 15.21 -3.74 4.81
C PHE A 266 15.25 -4.56 3.54
N ALA A 267 14.28 -5.47 3.36
CA ALA A 267 14.19 -6.33 2.19
C ALA A 267 14.13 -5.50 0.89
N GLN A 268 13.29 -4.46 0.85
CA GLN A 268 13.15 -3.59 -0.31
C GLN A 268 14.45 -2.81 -0.63
N SER A 269 15.18 -2.38 0.42
CA SER A 269 16.49 -1.75 0.25
C SER A 269 17.48 -2.70 -0.44
N PHE A 270 17.54 -3.96 -0.02
CA PHE A 270 18.37 -4.97 -0.67
C PHE A 270 17.90 -5.29 -2.08
N PHE A 271 16.59 -5.47 -2.30
CA PHE A 271 16.06 -5.75 -3.63
C PHE A 271 16.42 -4.65 -4.64
N LEU A 272 16.35 -3.37 -4.26
CA LEU A 272 16.80 -2.30 -5.17
C LEU A 272 18.30 -2.40 -5.46
N LEU A 273 19.13 -2.58 -4.43
CA LEU A 273 20.59 -2.55 -4.59
C LEU A 273 21.14 -3.77 -5.33
N LEU A 274 20.46 -4.93 -5.22
CA LEU A 274 20.77 -6.15 -5.96
C LEU A 274 20.15 -6.17 -7.37
N SER A 275 19.21 -5.26 -7.67
CA SER A 275 18.60 -5.18 -9.00
C SER A 275 19.51 -4.53 -10.05
N ASN A 276 19.16 -4.71 -11.32
CA ASN A 276 19.82 -4.05 -12.45
C ASN A 276 19.44 -2.56 -12.62
N ARG A 277 18.61 -1.99 -11.74
CA ARG A 277 18.22 -0.58 -11.82
C ARG A 277 19.45 0.32 -11.63
N LYS A 278 19.46 1.51 -12.24
CA LYS A 278 20.54 2.47 -12.00
C LYS A 278 20.33 3.15 -10.65
N VAL A 279 21.30 3.01 -9.75
CA VAL A 279 21.30 3.66 -8.43
C VAL A 279 22.49 4.59 -8.34
N GLU A 280 22.23 5.86 -8.02
CA GLU A 280 23.29 6.85 -7.84
C GLU A 280 24.18 6.47 -6.65
N SER A 281 25.49 6.39 -6.89
CA SER A 281 26.47 6.02 -5.85
C SER A 281 26.16 4.68 -5.15
N ARG A 282 25.72 3.65 -5.90
CA ARG A 282 25.40 2.31 -5.37
C ARG A 282 26.41 1.77 -4.37
N GLY A 283 27.71 1.94 -4.63
CA GLY A 283 28.76 1.47 -3.72
C GLY A 283 28.64 2.10 -2.32
N ILE A 284 28.38 3.41 -2.23
CA ILE A 284 28.19 4.10 -0.95
C ILE A 284 26.91 3.64 -0.26
N GLU A 285 25.82 3.42 -1.02
CA GLU A 285 24.58 2.88 -0.46
C GLU A 285 24.81 1.51 0.19
N VAL A 286 25.53 0.62 -0.51
CA VAL A 286 25.88 -0.73 -0.03
C VAL A 286 26.79 -0.65 1.20
N LEU A 287 27.85 0.16 1.17
CA LEU A 287 28.74 0.33 2.33
C LEU A 287 27.98 0.86 3.56
N GLY A 288 27.07 1.81 3.36
CA GLY A 288 26.23 2.32 4.45
C GLY A 288 25.32 1.25 5.06
N LEU A 289 24.69 0.40 4.22
CA LEU A 289 23.90 -0.71 4.72
C LEU A 289 24.75 -1.77 5.42
N LEU A 290 25.92 -2.11 4.87
CA LEU A 290 26.84 -3.05 5.51
C LEU A 290 27.27 -2.54 6.89
N ALA A 291 27.51 -1.23 7.05
CA ALA A 291 27.80 -0.66 8.35
C ALA A 291 26.67 -0.95 9.35
N PHE A 292 25.40 -0.74 8.97
CA PHE A 292 24.24 -1.10 9.81
C PHE A 292 24.22 -2.58 10.21
N TRP A 293 24.39 -3.46 9.22
CA TRP A 293 24.39 -4.91 9.43
C TRP A 293 25.64 -5.45 10.14
N VAL A 294 26.62 -4.59 10.42
CA VAL A 294 27.75 -4.90 11.30
C VAL A 294 27.47 -4.36 12.71
N TRP A 295 27.22 -3.06 12.87
CA TRP A 295 27.19 -2.47 14.21
C TRP A 295 25.96 -2.90 15.02
N TYR A 296 24.78 -3.04 14.40
CA TYR A 296 23.57 -3.38 15.15
C TYR A 296 23.59 -4.83 15.65
N PRO A 297 23.90 -5.85 14.83
CA PRO A 297 24.09 -7.21 15.33
C PRO A 297 25.25 -7.33 16.33
N LEU A 298 26.34 -6.57 16.14
CA LEU A 298 27.44 -6.51 17.10
C LEU A 298 26.96 -5.99 18.46
N LEU A 299 26.21 -4.88 18.50
CA LEU A 299 25.61 -4.37 19.74
C LEU A 299 24.72 -5.42 20.42
N VAL A 300 23.84 -6.08 19.65
CA VAL A 300 22.96 -7.15 20.16
C VAL A 300 23.79 -8.33 20.70
N SER A 301 24.96 -8.63 20.13
CA SER A 301 25.80 -9.74 20.58
C SER A 301 26.37 -9.58 22.00
N PHE A 302 26.47 -8.34 22.51
CA PHE A 302 26.91 -8.06 23.88
C PHE A 302 25.86 -8.41 24.94
N LEU A 303 24.60 -8.63 24.54
CA LEU A 303 23.56 -9.05 25.48
C LEU A 303 23.80 -10.48 25.99
N PRO A 304 23.51 -10.75 27.27
CA PRO A 304 24.03 -11.91 28.00
C PRO A 304 23.45 -13.26 27.53
N ASN A 305 22.21 -13.27 27.02
CA ASN A 305 21.53 -14.49 26.61
C ASN A 305 20.60 -14.26 25.40
N TRP A 306 20.17 -15.35 24.76
CA TRP A 306 19.35 -15.30 23.54
C TRP A 306 17.97 -14.65 23.74
N TRP A 307 17.37 -14.80 24.92
CA TRP A 307 16.05 -14.22 25.18
C TRP A 307 16.13 -12.69 25.20
N GLU A 308 17.11 -12.13 25.89
CA GLU A 308 17.33 -10.68 25.91
C GLU A 308 17.69 -10.13 24.54
N ARG A 309 18.48 -10.87 23.74
CA ARG A 309 18.78 -10.50 22.34
C ARG A 309 17.50 -10.37 21.51
N VAL A 310 16.62 -11.36 21.58
CA VAL A 310 15.35 -11.36 20.85
C VAL A 310 14.45 -10.22 21.35
N LEU A 311 14.28 -10.08 22.67
CA LEU A 311 13.45 -9.03 23.24
C LEU A 311 13.97 -7.63 22.92
N PHE A 312 15.28 -7.41 22.98
CA PHE A 312 15.89 -6.14 22.60
C PHE A 312 15.52 -5.76 21.17
N VAL A 313 15.68 -6.68 20.22
CA VAL A 313 15.32 -6.45 18.81
C VAL A 313 13.82 -6.18 18.67
N VAL A 314 12.97 -6.99 19.31
CA VAL A 314 11.50 -6.81 19.27
C VAL A 314 11.10 -5.45 19.84
N VAL A 315 11.70 -5.01 20.95
CA VAL A 315 11.40 -3.70 21.55
C VAL A 315 11.88 -2.56 20.65
N SER A 316 13.10 -2.63 20.11
CA SER A 316 13.60 -1.62 19.15
C SER A 316 12.67 -1.49 17.95
N PHE A 317 12.25 -2.63 17.39
CA PHE A 317 11.34 -2.70 16.25
C PHE A 317 9.95 -2.15 16.59
N SER A 318 9.40 -2.55 17.74
CA SER A 318 8.08 -2.12 18.21
C SER A 318 8.01 -0.61 18.46
N VAL A 319 9.05 -0.03 19.09
CA VAL A 319 9.10 1.41 19.33
C VAL A 319 9.19 2.18 18.00
N THR A 320 10.04 1.75 17.07
CA THR A 320 10.04 2.35 15.71
C THR A 320 8.74 2.09 14.95
N GLY A 321 7.99 1.04 15.31
CA GLY A 321 6.65 0.76 14.82
C GLY A 321 5.67 1.93 14.93
N ILE A 322 5.87 2.84 15.90
CA ILE A 322 5.10 4.08 16.04
C ILE A 322 5.14 4.91 14.74
N GLN A 323 6.32 5.00 14.11
CA GLN A 323 6.50 5.71 12.84
C GLN A 323 5.79 4.99 11.68
N HIS A 324 5.79 3.65 11.64
CA HIS A 324 5.05 2.91 10.59
C HIS A 324 3.53 3.10 10.73
N VAL A 325 3.02 3.06 11.96
CA VAL A 325 1.62 3.36 12.25
C VAL A 325 1.28 4.76 11.74
N GLN A 326 2.12 5.75 12.04
CA GLN A 326 1.89 7.13 11.60
C GLN A 326 1.68 7.23 10.08
N PHE A 327 2.58 6.65 9.27
CA PHE A 327 2.44 6.64 7.81
C PHE A 327 1.11 6.03 7.36
N CYS A 328 0.69 4.93 7.98
CA CYS A 328 -0.58 4.29 7.63
C CYS A 328 -1.78 5.17 8.00
N LEU A 329 -1.75 5.86 9.14
CA LEU A 329 -2.85 6.74 9.59
C LEU A 329 -3.16 7.84 8.59
N ASN A 330 -2.13 8.37 7.91
CA ASN A 330 -2.29 9.47 6.98
C ASN A 330 -2.91 9.05 5.62
N HIS A 331 -2.89 7.76 5.27
CA HIS A 331 -3.22 7.29 3.92
C HIS A 331 -4.28 6.17 3.87
N PHE A 332 -4.27 5.22 4.80
CA PHE A 332 -5.06 4.00 4.69
C PHE A 332 -6.57 4.24 4.74
N SER A 333 -7.02 5.29 5.44
CA SER A 333 -8.43 5.69 5.47
C SER A 333 -8.79 6.82 4.49
N SER A 334 -7.85 7.25 3.67
CA SER A 334 -8.06 8.31 2.67
C SER A 334 -8.65 7.72 1.38
N LYS A 335 -9.15 8.59 0.48
CA LYS A 335 -9.80 8.15 -0.76
C LYS A 335 -8.78 7.44 -1.67
N VAL A 336 -9.18 6.33 -2.29
CA VAL A 336 -8.32 5.54 -3.20
C VAL A 336 -8.92 5.44 -4.60
N TYR A 337 -8.06 5.28 -5.62
CA TYR A 337 -8.46 5.12 -7.02
C TYR A 337 -7.57 4.13 -7.77
N LEU A 338 -7.88 3.89 -9.05
CA LEU A 338 -7.10 3.05 -9.97
C LEU A 338 -6.65 3.89 -11.15
N GLY A 339 -5.47 3.57 -11.68
CA GLY A 339 -4.86 4.25 -12.81
C GLY A 339 -3.96 5.42 -12.38
N PRO A 340 -3.37 6.13 -13.36
CA PRO A 340 -2.58 7.31 -13.09
C PRO A 340 -3.47 8.44 -12.52
N PRO A 341 -2.87 9.46 -11.86
CA PRO A 341 -3.60 10.59 -11.30
C PRO A 341 -4.37 11.37 -12.37
N SER A 342 -5.64 11.04 -12.55
CA SER A 342 -6.53 11.61 -13.58
C SER A 342 -7.62 12.48 -12.97
N GLY A 343 -8.04 13.52 -13.70
CA GLY A 343 -9.08 14.46 -13.27
C GLY A 343 -8.59 15.47 -12.21
N GLY A 344 -9.27 16.61 -12.07
CA GLY A 344 -8.98 17.62 -11.05
C GLY A 344 -7.59 18.28 -11.11
N ASP A 345 -7.40 19.29 -10.28
CA ASP A 345 -6.12 19.98 -10.11
C ASP A 345 -5.16 19.21 -9.20
N TRP A 346 -3.86 19.49 -9.27
CA TRP A 346 -2.85 18.93 -8.36
C TRP A 346 -3.25 19.11 -6.89
N PHE A 347 -3.73 20.31 -6.54
CA PHE A 347 -4.16 20.66 -5.19
C PHE A 347 -5.30 19.74 -4.69
N GLU A 348 -6.28 19.43 -5.54
CA GLU A 348 -7.38 18.51 -5.23
C GLU A 348 -6.91 17.06 -5.08
N LYS A 349 -6.00 16.61 -5.94
CA LYS A 349 -5.48 15.23 -5.88
C LYS A 349 -4.79 14.96 -4.55
N GLN A 350 -3.92 15.88 -4.13
CA GLN A 350 -3.20 15.75 -2.86
C GLN A 350 -4.16 15.77 -1.67
N THR A 351 -5.11 16.70 -1.62
CA THR A 351 -6.06 16.80 -0.50
C THR A 351 -7.04 15.62 -0.39
N ASN A 352 -7.37 14.95 -1.50
CA ASN A 352 -8.19 13.74 -1.50
C ASN A 352 -7.45 12.51 -0.97
N GLY A 353 -6.16 12.39 -1.28
CA GLY A 353 -5.34 11.21 -0.97
C GLY A 353 -4.72 11.21 0.43
N THR A 354 -4.83 12.31 1.18
CA THR A 354 -4.14 12.49 2.47
C THR A 354 -5.10 12.82 3.61
N LEU A 355 -4.69 12.49 4.82
CA LEU A 355 -5.35 12.82 6.08
C LEU A 355 -4.33 13.39 7.06
N ASP A 356 -4.69 14.49 7.72
CA ASP A 356 -3.92 15.11 8.79
C ASP A 356 -4.35 14.61 10.16
N VAL A 357 -3.40 14.64 11.09
CA VAL A 357 -3.61 14.28 12.48
C VAL A 357 -3.52 15.52 13.36
N SER A 358 -4.64 15.93 13.94
CA SER A 358 -4.67 17.02 14.90
C SER A 358 -3.99 16.60 16.21
N CYS A 359 -2.94 17.33 16.58
CA CYS A 359 -2.21 17.16 17.83
C CYS A 359 -1.64 18.50 18.35
N SER A 360 -1.37 18.52 19.65
CA SER A 360 -0.60 19.59 20.32
C SER A 360 0.82 19.68 19.77
N ALA A 361 1.45 20.85 19.89
CA ALA A 361 2.79 21.10 19.33
C ALA A 361 3.89 20.20 19.94
N TRP A 362 3.76 19.77 21.19
CA TRP A 362 4.75 18.88 21.81
C TRP A 362 4.80 17.49 21.15
N MET A 363 3.73 17.08 20.45
CA MET A 363 3.70 15.84 19.68
C MET A 363 4.44 15.93 18.34
N ASP A 364 4.90 17.12 17.92
CA ASP A 364 5.66 17.31 16.67
C ASP A 364 6.94 16.48 16.66
N TRP A 365 7.53 16.22 17.83
CA TRP A 365 8.70 15.37 17.98
C TRP A 365 8.43 13.91 17.59
N PHE A 366 7.24 13.39 17.93
CA PHE A 366 6.84 12.01 17.63
C PHE A 366 6.38 11.86 16.18
N HIS A 367 5.62 12.83 15.67
CA HIS A 367 5.03 12.73 14.34
C HIS A 367 5.96 13.20 13.21
N GLY A 368 7.02 13.95 13.52
CA GLY A 368 8.03 14.32 12.53
C GLY A 368 7.52 15.18 11.38
N GLY A 369 6.41 15.91 11.56
CA GLY A 369 5.77 16.72 10.53
C GLY A 369 4.68 15.99 9.72
N LEU A 370 4.61 14.66 9.81
CA LEU A 370 3.64 13.85 9.05
C LEU A 370 2.20 13.96 9.56
N GLN A 371 2.00 14.56 10.73
CA GLN A 371 0.67 14.97 11.18
C GLN A 371 0.05 16.07 10.28
N PHE A 372 0.86 16.71 9.42
CA PHE A 372 0.49 17.72 8.41
C PHE A 372 0.73 17.15 6.99
N GLN A 373 0.08 16.02 6.70
CA GLN A 373 0.31 15.28 5.46
C GLN A 373 -0.22 16.04 4.23
N VAL A 374 -1.35 16.72 4.36
CA VAL A 374 -1.90 17.57 3.29
C VAL A 374 -0.88 18.64 2.91
N GLU A 375 -0.36 19.39 3.89
CA GLU A 375 0.64 20.42 3.65
C GLU A 375 1.95 19.83 3.10
N HIS A 376 2.36 18.67 3.60
CA HIS A 376 3.56 17.98 3.15
C HIS A 376 3.47 17.58 1.68
N HIS A 377 2.35 16.99 1.25
CA HIS A 377 2.15 16.58 -0.15
C HIS A 377 2.05 17.77 -1.12
N LEU A 378 1.51 18.89 -0.65
CA LEU A 378 1.42 20.11 -1.43
C LEU A 378 2.75 20.86 -1.55
N PHE A 379 3.57 20.80 -0.51
CA PHE A 379 4.84 21.52 -0.40
C PHE A 379 5.93 20.60 0.17
N PRO A 380 6.32 19.52 -0.53
CA PRO A 380 7.25 18.51 -0.01
C PRO A 380 8.65 19.06 0.30
N ARG A 381 9.01 20.16 -0.35
CA ARG A 381 10.27 20.89 -0.12
C ARG A 381 10.23 21.85 1.05
N LEU A 382 9.08 22.08 1.66
CA LEU A 382 8.95 22.97 2.81
C LEU A 382 9.51 22.27 4.05
N PRO A 383 10.47 22.87 4.77
CA PRO A 383 10.94 22.32 6.03
C PRO A 383 9.80 22.09 7.02
N ARG A 384 9.77 20.90 7.61
CA ARG A 384 8.63 20.46 8.45
C ARG A 384 8.29 21.37 9.61
N CYS A 385 9.26 22.13 10.14
CA CYS A 385 9.04 23.12 11.20
C CYS A 385 8.07 24.24 10.79
N HIS A 386 7.78 24.39 9.49
CA HIS A 386 6.84 25.38 8.97
C HIS A 386 5.44 24.81 8.69
N LEU A 387 5.26 23.49 8.66
CA LEU A 387 3.98 22.87 8.28
C LEU A 387 2.84 23.32 9.20
N ARG A 388 3.06 23.30 10.52
CA ARG A 388 2.09 23.80 11.50
C ARG A 388 1.69 25.27 11.26
N LYS A 389 2.64 26.11 10.84
CA LYS A 389 2.41 27.53 10.56
C LYS A 389 1.57 27.72 9.29
N ILE A 390 1.75 26.87 8.28
CA ILE A 390 1.05 27.02 7.00
C ILE A 390 -0.28 26.27 6.94
N ALA A 391 -0.51 25.30 7.82
CA ALA A 391 -1.74 24.50 7.84
C ALA A 391 -3.04 25.34 7.84
N PRO A 392 -3.17 26.44 8.62
CA PRO A 392 -4.35 27.30 8.53
C PRO A 392 -4.57 27.91 7.14
N LEU A 393 -3.48 28.28 6.43
CA LEU A 393 -3.56 28.86 5.09
C LEU A 393 -4.04 27.83 4.06
N VAL A 394 -3.55 26.59 4.18
CA VAL A 394 -3.98 25.48 3.30
C VAL A 394 -5.44 25.14 3.57
N LYS A 395 -5.85 25.06 4.83
CA LYS A 395 -7.24 24.85 5.23
C LYS A 395 -8.18 25.91 4.66
N ASP A 396 -7.79 27.19 4.71
CA ASP A 396 -8.57 28.30 4.15
C ASP A 396 -8.70 28.19 2.61
N LEU A 397 -7.63 27.78 1.92
CA LEU A 397 -7.69 27.51 0.48
C LEU A 397 -8.58 26.31 0.14
N CYS A 398 -8.51 25.22 0.91
CA CYS A 398 -9.42 24.09 0.73
C CYS A 398 -10.87 24.54 0.88
N LYS A 399 -11.17 25.35 1.91
CA LYS A 399 -12.51 25.92 2.12
C LYS A 399 -12.95 26.80 0.95
N LYS A 400 -12.07 27.66 0.43
CA LYS A 400 -12.35 28.56 -0.70
C LYS A 400 -12.75 27.80 -1.97
N HIS A 401 -12.08 26.69 -2.24
CA HIS A 401 -12.26 25.90 -3.48
C HIS A 401 -13.16 24.67 -3.29
N ASN A 402 -13.83 24.54 -2.14
CA ASN A 402 -14.67 23.40 -1.78
C ASN A 402 -13.94 22.04 -1.91
N LEU A 403 -12.67 22.02 -1.50
CA LEU A 403 -11.83 20.84 -1.50
C LEU A 403 -11.80 20.19 -0.12
N PRO A 404 -11.60 18.86 -0.04
CA PRO A 404 -11.47 18.19 1.25
C PRO A 404 -10.27 18.72 2.04
N TYR A 405 -10.41 18.78 3.36
CA TYR A 405 -9.32 18.97 4.29
C TYR A 405 -9.57 18.03 5.47
N ASN A 406 -9.11 16.79 5.32
CA ASN A 406 -9.38 15.73 6.28
C ASN A 406 -8.40 15.86 7.44
N CYS A 407 -8.86 16.38 8.58
CA CYS A 407 -8.04 16.50 9.79
C CYS A 407 -8.81 15.94 10.99
N VAL A 408 -8.26 14.90 11.62
CA VAL A 408 -8.91 14.20 12.76
C VAL A 408 -7.93 14.01 13.91
N SER A 409 -8.43 13.72 15.11
CA SER A 409 -7.54 13.41 16.24
C SER A 409 -6.77 12.10 16.01
N PHE A 410 -5.63 11.94 16.68
CA PHE A 410 -4.82 10.71 16.63
C PHE A 410 -5.66 9.45 16.92
N TRP A 411 -6.53 9.51 17.93
CA TRP A 411 -7.43 8.40 18.26
C TRP A 411 -8.40 8.08 17.11
N LYS A 412 -9.02 9.11 16.54
CA LYS A 412 -9.98 8.92 15.44
C LYS A 412 -9.29 8.37 14.18
N ALA A 413 -8.07 8.80 13.87
CA ALA A 413 -7.28 8.26 12.75
C ALA A 413 -7.03 6.75 12.91
N ASN A 414 -6.66 6.30 14.12
CA ASN A 414 -6.50 4.87 14.41
C ASN A 414 -7.82 4.11 14.22
N VAL A 415 -8.93 4.63 14.75
CA VAL A 415 -10.26 4.03 14.56
C VAL A 415 -10.60 3.89 13.08
N LEU A 416 -10.40 4.94 12.28
CA LEU A 416 -10.67 4.92 10.84
C LEU A 416 -9.81 3.89 10.10
N THR A 417 -8.51 3.83 10.43
CA THR A 417 -7.58 2.86 9.83
C THR A 417 -8.02 1.42 10.13
N ILE A 418 -8.31 1.10 11.39
CA ILE A 418 -8.80 -0.22 11.78
C ILE A 418 -10.15 -0.54 11.13
N GLN A 419 -11.05 0.43 10.99
CA GLN A 419 -12.33 0.27 10.30
C GLN A 419 -12.13 -0.06 8.80
N THR A 420 -11.27 0.68 8.09
CA THR A 420 -10.95 0.38 6.69
C THR A 420 -10.40 -1.03 6.53
N LEU A 421 -9.42 -1.40 7.35
CA LEU A 421 -8.82 -2.73 7.36
C LEU A 421 -9.83 -3.83 7.72
N ARG A 422 -10.75 -3.55 8.66
CA ARG A 422 -11.81 -4.48 9.05
C ARG A 422 -12.83 -4.68 7.92
N ASN A 423 -13.25 -3.60 7.27
CA ASN A 423 -14.22 -3.67 6.18
C ASN A 423 -13.69 -4.52 5.03
N ALA A 424 -12.43 -4.28 4.62
CA ALA A 424 -11.78 -5.12 3.61
C ALA A 424 -11.60 -6.57 4.10
N ALA A 425 -11.25 -6.79 5.36
CA ALA A 425 -11.14 -8.14 5.92
C ALA A 425 -12.45 -8.93 5.87
N LEU A 426 -13.58 -8.30 6.21
CA LEU A 426 -14.89 -8.94 6.17
C LEU A 426 -15.29 -9.28 4.73
N GLN A 427 -15.09 -8.35 3.78
CA GLN A 427 -15.33 -8.63 2.36
C GLN A 427 -14.46 -9.77 1.82
N ALA A 428 -13.22 -9.92 2.32
CA ALA A 428 -12.35 -11.03 1.93
C ALA A 428 -12.87 -12.40 2.43
N ARG A 429 -13.52 -12.43 3.60
CA ARG A 429 -14.13 -13.63 4.23
C ARG A 429 -15.45 -14.03 3.58
N ASP A 430 -16.30 -13.04 3.31
CA ASP A 430 -17.65 -13.26 2.78
C ASP A 430 -17.65 -13.77 1.34
N GLY A 431 -16.48 -13.76 0.68
CA GLY A 431 -16.35 -14.21 -0.71
C GLY A 431 -17.13 -13.35 -1.70
N SER A 432 -17.49 -12.12 -1.33
CA SER A 432 -18.25 -11.15 -2.14
C SER A 432 -17.41 -10.40 -3.17
N GLY A 433 -16.13 -10.75 -3.33
CA GLY A 433 -15.41 -10.54 -4.59
C GLY A 433 -15.81 -11.62 -5.59
N PRO A 434 -15.68 -11.42 -6.92
CA PRO A 434 -16.05 -12.45 -7.89
C PRO A 434 -15.38 -13.76 -7.49
N ALA A 435 -16.21 -14.80 -7.39
CA ALA A 435 -15.77 -16.10 -6.92
C ALA A 435 -14.51 -16.51 -7.71
N PRO A 436 -13.51 -17.13 -7.06
CA PRO A 436 -12.45 -17.84 -7.78
C PRO A 436 -13.06 -18.61 -8.94
N LYS A 437 -12.51 -18.46 -10.16
CA LYS A 437 -13.04 -18.93 -11.45
C LYS A 437 -13.42 -20.44 -11.53
N ASN A 438 -13.25 -21.20 -10.44
CA ASN A 438 -13.41 -22.65 -10.37
C ASN A 438 -14.29 -23.13 -9.19
N LEU A 439 -15.12 -22.28 -8.56
CA LEU A 439 -16.03 -22.74 -7.50
C LEU A 439 -17.40 -23.11 -8.07
N ILE A 440 -17.77 -24.38 -7.90
CA ILE A 440 -19.09 -24.89 -8.30
C ILE A 440 -20.07 -24.65 -7.14
N ARG A 441 -21.11 -23.85 -7.37
CA ARG A 441 -22.23 -23.69 -6.43
C ARG A 441 -23.14 -24.92 -6.55
N THR A 442 -23.27 -25.69 -5.47
CA THR A 442 -24.09 -26.92 -5.47
C THR A 442 -25.21 -26.80 -4.44
N ARG A 443 -26.46 -27.01 -4.87
CA ARG A 443 -27.62 -27.18 -3.99
C ARG A 443 -27.89 -28.67 -3.81
N LEU A 444 -27.88 -29.13 -2.56
CA LEU A 444 -28.20 -30.51 -2.21
C LEU A 444 -29.57 -30.57 -1.56
N ARG A 445 -30.52 -31.25 -2.20
CA ARG A 445 -31.77 -31.67 -1.55
C ARG A 445 -31.73 -33.17 -1.32
N TYR A 446 -32.01 -33.62 -0.11
CA TYR A 446 -32.10 -35.06 0.16
C TYR A 446 -33.39 -35.41 0.87
N SER A 447 -33.85 -36.64 0.64
CA SER A 447 -35.07 -37.15 1.23
C SER A 447 -34.87 -38.60 1.66
N PHE A 448 -35.27 -38.89 2.89
CA PHE A 448 -35.31 -40.25 3.44
C PHE A 448 -36.66 -40.89 3.13
N ILE A 449 -36.64 -42.12 2.60
CA ILE A 449 -37.84 -42.81 2.12
C ILE A 449 -37.93 -44.19 2.75
N GLU A 450 -39.07 -44.48 3.38
CA GLU A 450 -39.43 -45.81 3.87
C GLU A 450 -40.50 -46.44 2.98
N ALA A 451 -40.85 -47.71 3.26
CA ALA A 451 -41.83 -48.45 2.46
C ALA A 451 -43.22 -47.79 2.39
N SER A 452 -43.53 -46.90 3.34
CA SER A 452 -44.80 -46.16 3.47
C SER A 452 -44.77 -44.73 2.89
N GLY A 453 -43.62 -44.19 2.48
CA GLY A 453 -43.51 -42.82 1.96
C GLY A 453 -42.25 -42.05 2.36
N VAL A 454 -42.22 -40.75 2.06
CA VAL A 454 -41.12 -39.84 2.46
C VAL A 454 -41.24 -39.55 3.95
N VAL A 455 -40.19 -39.82 4.70
CA VAL A 455 -40.13 -39.61 6.16
C VAL A 455 -39.70 -38.18 6.48
N PHE A 456 -38.69 -37.66 5.77
CA PHE A 456 -38.10 -36.35 6.01
C PHE A 456 -37.37 -35.82 4.77
N SER A 457 -37.34 -34.49 4.59
CA SER A 457 -36.58 -33.80 3.54
C SER A 457 -35.87 -32.55 4.06
N SER A 458 -34.63 -32.33 3.63
CA SER A 458 -33.84 -31.15 3.98
C SER A 458 -33.03 -30.64 2.77
N GLU A 459 -32.60 -29.38 2.85
CA GLU A 459 -31.82 -28.69 1.81
C GLU A 459 -30.59 -28.04 2.43
N LEU A 460 -29.43 -28.24 1.80
CA LEU A 460 -28.20 -27.53 2.15
C LEU A 460 -27.52 -26.90 0.93
N GLU A 461 -26.98 -25.70 1.12
CA GLU A 461 -26.17 -24.99 0.13
C GLU A 461 -24.68 -25.05 0.50
N PHE A 462 -23.82 -25.41 -0.46
CA PHE A 462 -22.37 -25.45 -0.26
C PHE A 462 -21.58 -25.05 -1.52
N TYR A 463 -20.33 -24.66 -1.30
CA TYR A 463 -19.36 -24.32 -2.35
C TYR A 463 -18.21 -25.35 -2.32
N PHE A 464 -17.95 -26.04 -3.44
CA PHE A 464 -16.86 -27.02 -3.53
C PHE A 464 -15.82 -26.66 -4.60
N GLY A 465 -14.58 -27.02 -4.31
CA GLY A 465 -13.46 -26.91 -5.25
C GLY A 465 -13.18 -28.18 -6.08
N ASN A 466 -13.76 -29.36 -5.77
CA ASN A 466 -13.63 -30.61 -6.55
C ASN A 466 -14.64 -31.72 -6.13
N LEU A 467 -15.00 -32.62 -7.07
CA LEU A 467 -15.98 -33.72 -6.96
C LEU A 467 -15.77 -34.78 -5.86
N PRO A 468 -14.54 -35.20 -5.47
CA PRO A 468 -14.32 -36.22 -4.44
C PRO A 468 -14.86 -35.84 -3.05
N GLY A 469 -15.03 -34.55 -2.76
CA GLY A 469 -15.61 -34.07 -1.50
C GLY A 469 -17.10 -34.41 -1.33
N LEU A 470 -17.83 -34.60 -2.44
CA LEU A 470 -19.28 -34.85 -2.43
C LEU A 470 -19.62 -36.21 -1.82
N ALA A 471 -18.82 -37.25 -2.13
CA ALA A 471 -19.06 -38.61 -1.61
C ALA A 471 -18.85 -38.68 -0.08
N ASN A 472 -17.81 -38.01 0.43
CA ASN A 472 -17.53 -37.94 1.87
C ASN A 472 -18.61 -37.15 2.61
N LEU A 473 -19.10 -36.04 2.04
CA LEU A 473 -20.19 -35.26 2.61
C LEU A 473 -21.49 -36.08 2.71
N ILE A 474 -21.85 -36.83 1.66
CA ILE A 474 -23.02 -37.71 1.67
C ILE A 474 -22.87 -38.77 2.78
N LEU A 475 -21.68 -39.34 2.94
CA LEU A 475 -21.36 -40.30 4.00
C LEU A 475 -21.53 -39.70 5.40
N GLU A 476 -21.06 -38.47 5.63
CA GLU A 476 -21.24 -37.77 6.91
C GLU A 476 -22.70 -37.43 7.20
N ILE A 477 -23.45 -36.95 6.21
CA ILE A 477 -24.89 -36.66 6.35
C ILE A 477 -25.66 -37.94 6.70
N VAL A 478 -25.42 -39.04 5.96
CA VAL A 478 -26.08 -40.32 6.25
C VAL A 478 -25.73 -40.80 7.65
N LYS A 479 -24.45 -40.77 8.05
CA LYS A 479 -24.03 -41.19 9.40
C LYS A 479 -24.68 -40.34 10.48
N LYS A 480 -24.64 -39.01 10.36
CA LYS A 480 -25.21 -38.11 11.36
C LYS A 480 -26.71 -38.36 11.54
N GLU A 481 -27.46 -38.35 10.45
CA GLU A 481 -28.92 -38.47 10.49
C GLU A 481 -29.38 -39.88 10.91
N THR A 482 -28.66 -40.95 10.52
CA THR A 482 -28.98 -42.32 11.00
C THR A 482 -28.64 -42.54 12.48
N THR A 483 -27.68 -41.79 13.03
CA THR A 483 -27.30 -41.88 14.45
C THR A 483 -28.26 -41.07 15.33
N ASP A 484 -28.63 -39.86 14.92
CA ASP A 484 -29.44 -38.93 15.73
C ASP A 484 -30.93 -39.30 15.78
N THR A 485 -31.46 -39.98 14.76
CA THR A 485 -32.92 -40.24 14.66
C THR A 485 -33.34 -41.64 15.10
N GLY A 486 -32.40 -42.53 15.43
CA GLY A 486 -32.69 -43.90 15.88
C GLY A 486 -33.34 -44.80 14.82
N HIS A 487 -33.45 -44.36 13.56
CA HIS A 487 -34.08 -45.12 12.47
C HIS A 487 -33.15 -46.22 11.93
N ALA A 488 -32.98 -47.31 12.69
CA ALA A 488 -32.19 -48.49 12.32
C ALA A 488 -32.76 -49.30 11.12
N TRP A 489 -33.86 -48.85 10.51
CA TRP A 489 -34.63 -49.58 9.50
C TRP A 489 -34.78 -48.84 8.16
N LEU A 490 -34.11 -47.69 8.00
CA LEU A 490 -34.05 -46.98 6.72
C LEU A 490 -33.38 -47.87 5.66
N ARG A 491 -34.17 -48.37 4.70
CA ARG A 491 -33.66 -49.24 3.62
C ARG A 491 -33.11 -48.44 2.42
N LYS A 492 -33.48 -47.17 2.25
CA LYS A 492 -33.14 -46.39 1.03
C LYS A 492 -33.14 -44.87 1.27
N VAL A 493 -32.09 -44.20 0.81
CA VAL A 493 -31.96 -42.73 0.84
C VAL A 493 -31.85 -42.21 -0.59
N LYS A 494 -32.63 -41.19 -0.95
CA LYS A 494 -32.54 -40.53 -2.26
C LYS A 494 -31.95 -39.13 -2.10
N PHE A 495 -30.84 -38.89 -2.78
CA PHE A 495 -30.20 -37.59 -2.89
C PHE A 495 -30.49 -36.99 -4.25
N HIS A 496 -31.18 -35.86 -4.28
CA HIS A 496 -31.39 -35.04 -5.47
C HIS A 496 -30.34 -33.92 -5.48
N PHE A 497 -29.40 -34.00 -6.40
CA PHE A 497 -28.40 -32.96 -6.62
C PHE A 497 -28.90 -32.03 -7.69
N SER A 498 -28.86 -30.73 -7.43
CA SER A 498 -28.85 -29.71 -8.47
C SER A 498 -27.52 -28.98 -8.40
N MET A 499 -26.68 -29.23 -9.41
CA MET A 499 -25.39 -28.55 -9.55
C MET A 499 -25.57 -27.43 -10.56
N VAL A 500 -25.38 -26.19 -10.12
CA VAL A 500 -25.43 -25.04 -11.03
C VAL A 500 -23.99 -24.71 -11.38
N THR A 501 -23.60 -25.04 -12.62
CA THR A 501 -22.31 -24.60 -13.15
C THR A 501 -22.50 -23.24 -13.83
N THR A 502 -21.70 -22.27 -13.40
CA THR A 502 -21.61 -20.95 -14.02
C THR A 502 -20.42 -20.96 -14.96
N THR A 503 -20.67 -20.76 -16.26
CA THR A 503 -19.59 -20.58 -17.24
C THR A 503 -19.73 -19.17 -17.80
N GLU A 504 -18.67 -18.36 -17.66
CA GLU A 504 -18.57 -17.06 -18.34
C GLU A 504 -17.82 -17.26 -19.65
N VAL A 505 -18.48 -16.90 -20.76
CA VAL A 505 -17.84 -16.80 -22.08
C VAL A 505 -17.74 -15.32 -22.40
N GLU A 506 -16.52 -14.85 -22.65
CA GLU A 506 -16.26 -13.49 -23.09
C GLU A 506 -16.49 -13.44 -24.60
N ASP A 507 -17.62 -12.87 -25.03
CA ASP A 507 -17.89 -12.60 -26.44
C ASP A 507 -18.19 -11.12 -26.63
N SER A 508 -17.41 -10.43 -27.46
CA SER A 508 -17.67 -9.07 -27.93
C SER A 508 -18.00 -8.01 -26.85
N GLY A 509 -17.29 -8.05 -25.71
CA GLY A 509 -17.37 -6.99 -24.69
C GLY A 509 -18.58 -7.04 -23.76
N ALA A 510 -19.39 -8.10 -23.81
CA ALA A 510 -20.43 -8.40 -22.82
C ALA A 510 -20.09 -9.71 -22.09
N VAL A 511 -20.17 -9.70 -20.75
CA VAL A 511 -20.08 -10.94 -19.96
C VAL A 511 -21.45 -11.59 -19.96
N VAL A 512 -21.58 -12.70 -20.68
CA VAL A 512 -22.79 -13.52 -20.65
C VAL A 512 -22.56 -14.67 -19.67
N GLN A 513 -23.33 -14.68 -18.57
CA GLN A 513 -23.33 -15.78 -17.62
C GLN A 513 -24.28 -16.89 -18.09
N TYR A 514 -23.72 -18.03 -18.45
CA TYR A 514 -24.50 -19.23 -18.72
C TYR A 514 -24.69 -20.02 -17.43
N PHE A 515 -25.94 -20.24 -17.05
CA PHE A 515 -26.31 -21.11 -15.93
C PHE A 515 -26.68 -22.47 -16.50
N ARG A 516 -25.93 -23.52 -16.14
CA ARG A 516 -26.28 -24.90 -16.49
C ARG A 516 -26.62 -25.68 -15.24
N GLU A 517 -27.90 -26.04 -15.10
CA GLU A 517 -28.40 -26.84 -13.98
C GLU A 517 -28.28 -28.34 -14.31
N HIS A 518 -27.36 -29.02 -13.65
CA HIS A 518 -27.21 -30.48 -13.74
C HIS A 518 -27.98 -31.15 -12.60
N LYS A 519 -29.05 -31.87 -12.94
CA LYS A 519 -29.82 -32.68 -11.98
C LYS A 519 -29.29 -34.11 -11.96
N CYS A 520 -28.84 -34.57 -10.79
CA CYS A 520 -28.42 -35.95 -10.57
C CYS A 520 -29.25 -36.57 -9.45
N LEU A 521 -29.60 -37.85 -9.59
CA LEU A 521 -30.23 -38.63 -8.53
C LEU A 521 -29.25 -39.73 -8.11
N ILE A 522 -28.79 -39.68 -6.87
CA ILE A 522 -28.04 -40.79 -6.26
C ILE A 522 -28.97 -41.47 -5.27
N THR A 523 -29.13 -42.78 -5.46
CA THR A 523 -29.83 -43.62 -4.50
C THR A 523 -28.80 -44.40 -3.70
N ALA A 524 -28.78 -44.18 -2.39
CA ALA A 524 -27.98 -44.98 -1.46
C ALA A 524 -28.87 -46.01 -0.78
N ILE A 525 -28.48 -47.28 -0.84
CA ILE A 525 -29.11 -48.36 -0.06
C ILE A 525 -28.29 -48.53 1.21
N VAL A 526 -28.95 -48.36 2.36
CA VAL A 526 -28.32 -48.50 3.67
C VAL A 526 -28.59 -49.93 4.16
N GLY A 527 -27.54 -50.74 4.24
CA GLY A 527 -27.60 -52.09 4.80
C GLY A 527 -26.92 -52.14 6.17
N HIS A 528 -27.60 -52.72 7.16
CA HIS A 528 -27.02 -52.96 8.48
C HIS A 528 -26.51 -54.40 8.58
N SER A 529 -25.19 -54.58 8.67
CA SER A 529 -24.56 -55.88 8.94
C SER A 529 -23.50 -55.72 10.02
N LYS A 530 -23.65 -56.44 11.14
CA LYS A 530 -22.67 -56.52 12.23
C LYS A 530 -22.08 -55.17 12.69
N GLY A 531 -22.95 -54.18 12.93
CA GLY A 531 -22.53 -52.87 13.46
C GLY A 531 -21.81 -51.95 12.47
N GLN A 532 -21.74 -52.31 11.18
CA GLN A 532 -21.22 -51.43 10.13
C GLN A 532 -22.33 -51.06 9.14
N ILE A 533 -22.40 -49.76 8.82
CA ILE A 533 -23.27 -49.21 7.76
C ILE A 533 -22.60 -49.48 6.42
N GLN A 534 -23.17 -50.37 5.60
CA GLN A 534 -22.76 -50.53 4.20
C GLN A 534 -23.64 -49.67 3.29
N LEU A 535 -23.00 -48.86 2.44
CA LEU A 535 -23.66 -48.03 1.44
C LEU A 535 -23.38 -48.58 0.04
N SER A 536 -24.43 -48.92 -0.69
CA SER A 536 -24.36 -49.20 -2.14
C SER A 536 -25.00 -48.05 -2.90
N PHE A 537 -24.24 -47.45 -3.82
CA PHE A 537 -24.69 -46.33 -4.64
C PHE A 537 -25.14 -46.85 -6.01
N THR A 538 -26.37 -46.51 -6.40
CA THR A 538 -26.85 -46.70 -7.77
C THR A 538 -27.16 -45.34 -8.39
N THR A 539 -26.46 -45.01 -9.48
CA THR A 539 -26.69 -43.81 -10.29
C THR A 539 -27.71 -44.14 -11.38
N SER A 540 -28.93 -43.63 -11.27
CA SER A 540 -29.90 -43.72 -12.36
C SER A 540 -29.69 -42.55 -13.31
N LYS A 541 -29.16 -42.82 -14.51
CA LYS A 541 -29.06 -41.96 -15.72
C LYS A 541 -28.96 -40.45 -15.46
N LEU A 542 -27.77 -39.87 -15.69
CA LEU A 542 -27.60 -38.44 -15.98
C LEU A 542 -28.54 -38.05 -17.14
N LYS A 543 -29.68 -37.43 -16.84
CA LYS A 543 -30.49 -36.75 -17.84
C LYS A 543 -30.04 -35.30 -17.89
N PHE A 544 -29.36 -34.94 -18.96
CA PHE A 544 -29.09 -33.55 -19.31
C PHE A 544 -30.42 -32.92 -19.72
N PHE A 545 -31.04 -32.15 -18.84
CA PHE A 545 -32.08 -31.22 -19.26
C PHE A 545 -31.34 -29.96 -19.72
N GLY A 546 -31.33 -29.73 -21.03
CA GLY A 546 -30.90 -28.46 -21.58
C GLY A 546 -32.15 -27.60 -21.76
N ASP A 547 -32.11 -26.41 -21.17
CA ASP A 547 -32.61 -25.17 -21.74
C ASP A 547 -31.57 -24.09 -21.45
#